data_AF-A0A6L8K669-F1
#
_entry.id   AF-A0A6L8K669-F1
#
_cell.length_a   1.000
_cell.length_b   1.000
_cell.length_c   1.000
_cell.angle_alpha   90.00
_cell.angle_beta   90.00
_cell.angle_gamma   90.00
#
_symmetry.space_group_name_H-M   'P 1'
#
loop_
_entity.id
_entity.type
_entity.pdbx_description
1 polymer ?
#
loop_
_entity_poly.entity_id
_entity_poly.type
_entity_poly.pdbx_seq_one_letter_code
_entity_poly.pdbx_strand_id
1 'polypeptide(L)'
;MSAPHNHHEHDHHGHDDHGHGDDGHHGSLKDYAIGFILSVILTAIPFWLVMNHAFEKSSTTAIVVLAFAAVQVIVHMVYFLHMNGKAEGGWSMLATVFTVVLLFIVLSGSIWVMYHMNKNMMPSMGNDAHNMQDMQ
;
A
#
# COMPACT_ATOMS: atom_id res chain seq x y z
N MET A 1 70.37 28.99 27.58
CA MET A 1 70.79 27.83 26.78
C MET A 1 69.84 27.72 25.60
N SER A 2 70.36 27.89 24.40
CA SER A 2 69.63 27.86 23.13
C SER A 2 69.30 26.42 22.72
N ALA A 3 68.11 26.17 22.16
CA ALA A 3 67.88 25.06 21.23
C ALA A 3 68.44 25.48 19.85
N PRO A 4 68.89 24.56 18.96
CA PRO A 4 67.97 23.91 17.98
C PRO A 4 68.44 22.55 17.36
N HIS A 5 67.64 22.06 16.39
CA HIS A 5 67.86 21.05 15.31
C HIS A 5 67.38 19.61 15.60
N ASN A 6 66.40 18.96 14.93
CA ASN A 6 65.79 18.94 13.57
C ASN A 6 66.34 17.81 12.66
N HIS A 7 65.43 17.19 11.87
CA HIS A 7 65.59 16.18 10.77
C HIS A 7 65.61 14.68 11.16
N HIS A 8 65.00 13.70 10.44
CA HIS A 8 64.37 13.65 9.11
C HIS A 8 63.57 12.33 8.88
N GLU A 9 62.61 12.39 7.93
CA GLU A 9 62.20 11.41 6.87
C GLU A 9 61.82 9.95 7.23
N HIS A 10 60.54 9.57 7.03
CA HIS A 10 59.93 8.90 5.85
C HIS A 10 60.22 7.40 5.75
N ASP A 11 59.19 6.57 5.96
CA ASP A 11 59.07 5.29 5.28
C ASP A 11 57.61 5.04 4.86
N HIS A 12 57.46 4.85 3.55
CA HIS A 12 56.27 4.37 2.87
C HIS A 12 56.10 2.85 3.10
N HIS A 13 54.92 2.36 2.71
CA HIS A 13 54.62 1.00 2.21
C HIS A 13 53.62 0.19 3.06
N GLY A 14 52.56 -0.24 2.38
CA GLY A 14 51.60 -1.22 2.87
C GLY A 14 50.17 -0.94 2.47
N HIS A 15 49.90 -0.75 1.17
CA HIS A 15 48.56 -0.99 0.63
C HIS A 15 48.30 -2.50 0.76
N ASP A 16 47.53 -2.91 1.76
CA ASP A 16 46.85 -4.20 1.75
C ASP A 16 45.43 -3.99 1.26
N ASP A 17 45.35 -4.04 -0.06
CA ASP A 17 44.18 -4.35 -0.86
C ASP A 17 43.71 -5.75 -0.49
N HIS A 18 42.69 -5.85 0.36
CA HIS A 18 41.97 -7.11 0.57
C HIS A 18 40.48 -6.88 0.75
N GLY A 19 39.76 -7.05 -0.35
CA GLY A 19 38.47 -7.73 -0.36
C GLY A 19 37.26 -6.83 -0.29
N HIS A 20 36.73 -6.51 -1.48
CA HIS A 20 35.31 -6.23 -1.67
C HIS A 20 34.46 -7.37 -1.08
N GLY A 21 34.10 -7.25 0.19
CA GLY A 21 32.95 -7.92 0.77
C GLY A 21 31.71 -7.14 0.33
N ASP A 22 31.16 -7.52 -0.82
CA ASP A 22 29.87 -7.06 -1.36
C ASP A 22 28.72 -7.64 -0.50
N ASP A 23 28.80 -7.42 0.82
CA ASP A 23 27.89 -7.97 1.82
C ASP A 23 26.87 -6.90 2.25
N GLY A 24 25.72 -6.89 1.55
CA GLY A 24 24.47 -7.08 2.30
C GLY A 24 23.58 -5.88 2.62
N HIS A 25 23.62 -4.75 1.91
CA HIS A 25 22.70 -3.62 2.16
C HIS A 25 21.88 -3.11 0.96
N HIS A 26 21.65 -3.94 -0.07
CA HIS A 26 20.83 -3.60 -1.25
C HIS A 26 19.38 -4.14 -1.22
N GLY A 27 18.83 -4.47 -0.05
CA GLY A 27 17.42 -4.90 0.09
C GLY A 27 16.41 -3.83 -0.34
N SER A 28 16.68 -2.56 -0.06
CA SER A 28 15.71 -1.48 -0.29
C SER A 28 15.32 -1.24 -1.76
N LEU A 29 16.28 -1.22 -2.69
CA LEU A 29 15.98 -0.92 -4.10
C LEU A 29 15.38 -2.13 -4.84
N LYS A 30 15.87 -3.35 -4.54
CA LYS A 30 15.31 -4.57 -5.13
C LYS A 30 13.90 -4.85 -4.62
N ASP A 31 13.65 -4.68 -3.32
CA ASP A 31 12.32 -4.92 -2.75
C ASP A 31 11.30 -3.87 -3.22
N TYR A 32 11.71 -2.60 -3.36
CA TYR A 32 10.87 -1.57 -3.97
C TYR A 32 10.58 -1.87 -5.44
N ALA A 33 11.59 -2.30 -6.22
CA ALA A 33 11.41 -2.68 -7.62
C ALA A 33 10.48 -3.89 -7.77
N ILE A 34 10.60 -4.90 -6.91
CA ILE A 34 9.71 -6.06 -6.86
C ILE A 34 8.28 -5.62 -6.53
N GLY A 35 8.11 -4.79 -5.50
CA GLY A 35 6.81 -4.24 -5.12
C GLY A 35 6.16 -3.40 -6.22
N PHE A 36 6.96 -2.61 -6.92
CA PHE A 36 6.52 -1.83 -8.07
C PHE A 36 6.03 -2.75 -9.20
N ILE A 37 6.81 -3.76 -9.58
CA ILE A 37 6.42 -4.73 -10.60
C ILE A 37 5.15 -5.49 -10.18
N LEU A 38 5.07 -5.93 -8.92
CA LEU A 38 3.91 -6.66 -8.40
C LEU A 38 2.65 -5.78 -8.42
N SER A 39 2.76 -4.52 -8.03
CA SER A 39 1.71 -3.50 -8.08
C SER A 39 1.23 -3.25 -9.52
N VAL A 40 2.15 -3.18 -10.49
CA VAL A 40 1.82 -2.99 -11.90
C VAL A 40 1.13 -4.23 -12.47
N ILE A 41 1.60 -5.44 -12.17
CA ILE A 41 0.95 -6.68 -12.63
C ILE A 41 -0.46 -6.81 -12.05
N LEU A 42 -0.59 -6.57 -10.74
CA LEU A 42 -1.85 -6.71 -10.02
C LEU A 42 -2.88 -5.65 -10.42
N THR A 43 -2.45 -4.51 -10.99
CA THR A 43 -3.35 -3.53 -11.63
C THR A 43 -3.63 -3.83 -13.11
N ALA A 44 -2.66 -4.35 -13.85
CA ALA A 44 -2.83 -4.69 -15.27
C ALA A 44 -3.85 -5.83 -15.47
N ILE A 45 -3.84 -6.86 -14.60
CA ILE A 45 -4.77 -8.00 -14.67
C ILE A 45 -6.25 -7.56 -14.61
N PRO A 46 -6.71 -6.81 -13.58
CA PRO A 46 -8.10 -6.38 -13.50
C PRO A 46 -8.46 -5.40 -14.63
N PHE A 47 -7.53 -4.54 -15.08
CA PHE A 47 -7.79 -3.64 -16.20
C PHE A 47 -8.00 -4.39 -17.51
N TRP A 48 -7.16 -5.39 -17.79
CA TRP A 48 -7.32 -6.27 -18.95
C TRP A 48 -8.62 -7.07 -18.88
N LEU A 49 -8.96 -7.59 -17.70
CA LEU A 49 -10.20 -8.34 -17.46
C LEU A 49 -11.46 -7.49 -17.71
N VAL A 50 -11.43 -6.20 -17.36
CA VAL A 50 -12.51 -5.24 -17.65
C VAL A 50 -12.58 -4.91 -19.15
N MET A 51 -11.43 -4.64 -19.79
CA MET A 51 -11.37 -4.26 -21.21
C MET A 51 -11.84 -5.37 -22.15
N ASN A 52 -11.58 -6.64 -21.80
CA ASN A 52 -12.05 -7.78 -22.59
C ASN A 52 -13.53 -8.12 -22.36
N HIS A 53 -14.26 -7.37 -21.52
CA HIS A 53 -15.64 -7.68 -21.13
C HIS A 53 -15.81 -9.17 -20.77
N ALA A 54 -14.83 -9.75 -20.03
CA ALA A 54 -14.76 -11.18 -19.80
C ALA A 54 -15.98 -11.76 -19.05
N PHE A 55 -16.80 -10.89 -18.44
CA PHE A 55 -18.08 -11.25 -17.84
C PHE A 55 -19.23 -10.45 -18.47
N GLU A 56 -20.28 -11.15 -18.89
CA GLU A 56 -21.52 -10.55 -19.42
C GLU A 56 -22.26 -9.68 -18.38
N LYS A 57 -22.01 -9.93 -17.08
CA LYS A 57 -22.58 -9.15 -15.97
C LYS A 57 -21.57 -8.16 -15.42
N SER A 58 -21.86 -6.88 -15.57
CA SER A 58 -21.10 -5.75 -14.98
C SER A 58 -20.90 -5.88 -13.45
N SER A 59 -21.86 -6.49 -12.74
CA SER A 59 -21.75 -6.73 -11.30
C SER A 59 -20.65 -7.73 -10.94
N THR A 60 -20.45 -8.79 -11.74
CA THR A 60 -19.39 -9.78 -11.49
C THR A 60 -18.01 -9.16 -11.71
N THR A 61 -17.86 -8.37 -12.79
CA THR A 61 -16.64 -7.59 -13.04
C THR A 61 -16.33 -6.64 -11.90
N ALA A 62 -17.34 -5.92 -11.38
CA ALA A 62 -17.16 -4.99 -10.27
C ALA A 62 -16.65 -5.68 -8.99
N ILE A 63 -17.20 -6.86 -8.65
CA ILE A 63 -16.75 -7.63 -7.48
C ILE A 63 -15.30 -8.10 -7.65
N VAL A 64 -14.94 -8.59 -8.84
CA VAL A 64 -13.57 -9.04 -9.13
C VAL A 64 -12.58 -7.88 -9.02
N VAL A 65 -12.88 -6.74 -9.64
CA VAL A 65 -12.03 -5.54 -9.56
C VAL A 65 -11.89 -5.05 -8.12
N LEU A 66 -12.98 -5.07 -7.34
CA LEU A 66 -12.94 -4.69 -5.92
C LEU A 66 -12.04 -5.63 -5.11
N ALA A 67 -12.06 -6.93 -5.39
CA ALA A 67 -11.17 -7.90 -4.74
C ALA A 67 -9.70 -7.62 -5.09
N PHE A 68 -9.38 -7.37 -6.36
CA PHE A 68 -8.03 -6.98 -6.78
C PHE A 68 -7.60 -5.66 -6.13
N ALA A 69 -8.49 -4.68 -6.02
CA ALA A 69 -8.21 -3.41 -5.34
C ALA A 69 -7.89 -3.61 -3.85
N ALA A 70 -8.58 -4.52 -3.16
CA ALA A 70 -8.27 -4.85 -1.78
C ALA A 70 -6.87 -5.48 -1.64
N VAL A 71 -6.51 -6.43 -2.51
CA VAL A 71 -5.16 -7.02 -2.54
C VAL A 71 -4.11 -5.96 -2.89
N GLN A 72 -4.43 -5.01 -3.77
CA GLN A 72 -3.54 -3.91 -4.15
C GLN A 72 -3.17 -3.05 -2.95
N VAL A 73 -4.14 -2.73 -2.07
CA VAL A 73 -3.88 -2.00 -0.83
C VAL A 73 -2.87 -2.74 0.03
N ILE A 74 -3.01 -4.07 0.16
CA ILE A 74 -2.07 -4.89 0.96
C ILE A 74 -0.66 -4.87 0.35
N VAL A 75 -0.54 -5.09 -0.96
CA VAL A 75 0.76 -5.04 -1.67
C VAL A 75 1.40 -3.66 -1.51
N HIS A 76 0.63 -2.59 -1.66
CA HIS A 76 1.16 -1.24 -1.49
C HIS A 76 1.64 -0.98 -0.06
N MET A 77 0.90 -1.45 0.95
CA MET A 77 1.31 -1.33 2.35
C MET A 77 2.56 -2.15 2.68
N VAL A 78 2.73 -3.34 2.11
CA VAL A 78 3.88 -4.20 2.37
C VAL A 78 5.15 -3.69 1.68
N TYR A 79 5.05 -3.29 0.40
CA TYR A 79 6.22 -2.97 -0.40
C TYR A 79 6.55 -1.48 -0.49
N PHE A 80 5.56 -0.59 -0.52
CA PHE A 80 5.80 0.86 -0.63
C PHE A 80 5.92 1.52 0.74
N LEU A 81 5.23 1.01 1.76
CA LEU A 81 5.42 1.46 3.14
C LEU A 81 6.57 0.74 3.86
N HIS A 82 7.46 0.08 3.10
CA HIS A 82 8.71 -0.49 3.62
C HIS A 82 9.76 0.61 3.85
N MET A 83 9.51 1.52 4.79
CA MET A 83 10.57 2.35 5.34
C MET A 83 11.40 1.50 6.31
N ASN A 84 12.18 0.57 5.73
CA ASN A 84 13.11 -0.37 6.35
C ASN A 84 12.59 -1.12 7.59
N GLY A 85 12.77 -2.44 7.63
CA GLY A 85 12.81 -3.23 8.88
C GLY A 85 13.87 -2.79 9.91
N LYS A 86 14.42 -1.57 9.77
CA LYS A 86 15.32 -0.84 10.67
C LYS A 86 14.65 0.38 11.33
N ALA A 87 13.37 0.65 11.08
CA ALA A 87 12.61 1.66 11.82
C ALA A 87 12.33 1.18 13.25
N GLU A 88 13.29 1.41 14.15
CA GLU A 88 13.12 1.56 15.61
C GLU A 88 12.40 0.43 16.37
N GLY A 89 12.56 -0.84 15.98
CA GLY A 89 12.19 -1.97 16.84
C GLY A 89 10.68 -2.27 16.91
N GLY A 90 9.99 -2.26 15.78
CA GLY A 90 8.62 -2.81 15.67
C GLY A 90 7.48 -1.87 16.08
N TRP A 91 7.78 -0.72 16.70
CA TRP A 91 6.78 0.28 17.07
C TRP A 91 6.12 0.95 15.85
N SER A 92 6.89 1.18 14.78
CA SER A 92 6.37 1.70 13.50
C SER A 92 5.47 0.70 12.78
N MET A 93 5.76 -0.60 12.90
CA MET A 93 4.91 -1.68 12.37
C MET A 93 3.57 -1.73 13.10
N LEU A 94 3.58 -1.58 14.44
CA LEU A 94 2.35 -1.48 15.24
C LEU A 94 1.50 -0.28 14.80
N ALA A 95 2.12 0.90 14.64
CA ALA A 95 1.43 2.11 14.21
C ALA A 95 0.84 1.96 12.80
N THR A 96 1.58 1.36 11.87
CA THR A 96 1.12 1.10 10.50
C THR A 96 -0.08 0.17 10.45
N VAL A 97 0.00 -0.97 11.15
CA VAL A 97 -1.11 -1.93 11.19
C VAL A 97 -2.34 -1.30 11.84
N PHE A 98 -2.14 -0.50 12.90
CA PHE A 98 -3.22 0.25 13.54
C PHE A 98 -3.89 1.24 12.56
N THR A 99 -3.11 2.02 11.80
CA THR A 99 -3.65 2.94 10.79
C THR A 99 -4.42 2.21 9.69
N VAL A 100 -3.94 1.05 9.22
CA VAL A 100 -4.63 0.25 8.20
C VAL A 100 -5.96 -0.29 8.73
N VAL A 101 -5.99 -0.82 9.95
CA VAL A 101 -7.23 -1.29 10.58
C VAL A 101 -8.22 -0.14 10.77
N LEU A 102 -7.75 1.02 11.23
CA LEU A 102 -8.57 2.22 11.37
C LEU A 102 -9.16 2.62 10.01
N LEU A 103 -8.34 2.66 8.95
CA LEU A 103 -8.77 3.00 7.60
C LEU A 103 -9.84 2.02 7.10
N PHE A 104 -9.69 0.72 7.36
CA PHE A 104 -10.69 -0.29 7.01
C PHE A 104 -12.02 -0.09 7.76
N ILE A 105 -11.96 0.22 9.06
CA ILE A 105 -13.15 0.49 9.89
C ILE A 105 -13.85 1.76 9.41
N VAL A 106 -13.11 2.85 9.14
CA VAL A 106 -13.69 4.13 8.70
C VAL A 106 -14.34 4.00 7.32
N LEU A 107 -13.69 3.33 6.36
CA LEU A 107 -14.28 3.09 5.04
C LEU A 107 -15.54 2.24 5.11
N SER A 108 -15.46 1.10 5.80
CA SER A 108 -16.61 0.19 5.97
C SER A 108 -17.75 0.86 6.73
N GLY A 109 -17.42 1.60 7.79
CA GLY A 109 -18.36 2.38 8.58
C GLY A 109 -19.00 3.51 7.79
N SER A 110 -18.24 4.24 6.97
CA SER A 110 -18.76 5.32 6.12
C SER A 110 -19.78 4.79 5.10
N ILE A 111 -19.45 3.70 4.39
CA ILE A 111 -20.36 3.05 3.44
C ILE A 111 -21.61 2.52 4.17
N TRP A 112 -21.43 1.88 5.33
CA TRP A 112 -22.53 1.35 6.13
C TRP A 112 -23.47 2.44 6.64
N VAL A 113 -22.93 3.53 7.19
CA VAL A 113 -23.73 4.67 7.67
C VAL A 113 -24.52 5.29 6.53
N MET A 114 -23.88 5.52 5.37
CA MET A 114 -24.57 6.09 4.20
C MET A 114 -25.67 5.16 3.69
N TYR A 115 -25.41 3.85 3.60
CA TYR A 115 -26.42 2.87 3.20
C TYR A 115 -27.58 2.77 4.20
N HIS A 116 -27.27 2.75 5.50
CA HIS A 116 -28.25 2.65 6.58
C HIS A 116 -29.15 3.89 6.62
N MET A 117 -28.56 5.09 6.56
CA MET A 117 -29.32 6.34 6.48
C MET A 117 -30.15 6.42 5.20
N ASN A 118 -29.60 6.04 4.04
CA ASN A 118 -30.35 6.05 2.78
C ASN A 118 -31.56 5.09 2.82
N LYS A 119 -31.41 3.89 3.36
CA LYS A 119 -32.53 2.96 3.56
C LYS A 119 -33.56 3.47 4.56
N ASN A 120 -33.12 4.17 5.61
CA ASN A 120 -34.00 4.67 6.67
C ASN A 120 -34.64 6.03 6.33
N MET A 121 -34.12 6.75 5.33
CA MET A 121 -34.61 8.06 4.87
C MET A 121 -35.37 8.01 3.54
N MET A 122 -35.52 6.85 2.92
CA MET A 122 -36.52 6.61 1.88
C MET A 122 -37.72 5.85 2.47
N PRO A 123 -38.63 6.50 3.24
CA PRO A 123 -39.97 5.98 3.41
C PRO A 123 -40.53 5.69 2.03
N SER A 124 -41.07 4.48 1.88
CA SER A 124 -41.88 4.01 0.77
C SER A 124 -42.83 5.09 0.24
N MET A 125 -42.38 5.92 -0.69
CA MET A 125 -43.23 6.81 -1.49
C MET A 125 -43.82 6.02 -2.68
N GLY A 126 -44.18 4.75 -2.44
CA GLY A 126 -44.63 3.79 -3.44
C GLY A 126 -45.97 3.12 -3.13
N ASN A 127 -46.55 3.31 -1.93
CA ASN A 127 -47.79 2.63 -1.53
C ASN A 127 -48.99 3.57 -1.30
N ASP A 128 -48.82 4.88 -1.24
CA ASP A 128 -49.93 5.81 -0.94
C ASP A 128 -50.62 6.38 -2.20
N ALA A 129 -50.01 6.26 -3.38
CA ALA A 129 -50.57 6.77 -4.64
C ALA A 129 -51.69 5.89 -5.23
N HIS A 130 -51.78 4.63 -4.82
CA HIS A 130 -52.82 3.70 -5.31
C HIS A 130 -54.16 3.83 -4.56
N ASN A 131 -54.16 4.28 -3.30
CA ASN A 131 -55.39 4.33 -2.49
C ASN A 131 -56.27 5.57 -2.76
N MET A 132 -55.80 6.53 -3.58
CA MET A 132 -56.54 7.74 -3.92
C MET A 132 -57.27 7.65 -5.28
N GLN A 133 -57.02 6.58 -6.06
CA GLN A 133 -57.69 6.34 -7.35
C GLN A 133 -58.99 5.53 -7.18
N ASP A 134 -59.14 4.78 -6.09
CA ASP A 134 -60.32 3.97 -5.77
C ASP A 134 -61.45 4.76 -5.06
N MET A 135 -61.29 6.08 -4.90
CA MET A 135 -62.28 6.97 -4.26
C MET A 135 -63.00 7.91 -5.26
N GLN A 136 -62.95 7.63 -6.56
CA GLN A 136 -63.72 8.33 -7.61
C GLN A 136 -64.71 7.40 -8.31
#